data_AF-A0A2E0L9B7-F1
#
_entry.id   AF-A0A2E0L9B7-F1
#
_cell.length_a   1.000
_cell.length_b   1.000
_cell.length_c   1.000
_cell.angle_alpha   90.00
_cell.angle_beta   90.00
_cell.angle_gamma   90.00
#
_symmetry.space_group_name_H-M   'P 1'
#
loop_
_entity.id
_entity.type
_entity.pdbx_description
1 polymer ?
#
loop_
_entity_poly.entity_id
_entity_poly.type
_entity_poly.pdbx_seq_one_letter_code
_entity_poly.pdbx_strand_id
1 'polypeptide(L)'
;MTIPRLEAKLPGLAAFIAQLAQQRQDGTLTDWQGFKQQVQAFYTPAMMQTIEQIVPGWGAMARYADQQTLIHVTSVLTALRLLPEYQHATPDQQALMLWMVLFHDVAKVAQRNKHDYVHGFRSAAVAGRGLALAGFPVTAAYPDQIDAWAALTHNAIIYRDGIEDPIQDNRKLPEIIAGIDVLFGPHAPAGAVIKAVLLHLSIVTEPDYPIMAPLTDDEIQQYMDADVWSLLRVMLLVDMNGWNLFNVPVQQRYRSLTIQAFDRFGRLIGLSDDPAWLVNP
;
A
#
# COMPACT_ATOMS: atom_id res chain seq x y z
N MET A 1 -5.94 12.40 -17.87
CA MET A 1 -4.53 12.19 -17.49
C MET A 1 -4.29 10.68 -17.53
N THR A 2 -3.22 10.19 -18.17
CA THR A 2 -3.00 8.74 -18.31
C THR A 2 -2.26 8.20 -17.09
N ILE A 3 -2.81 7.20 -16.40
CA ILE A 3 -2.15 6.54 -15.28
C ILE A 3 -1.06 5.59 -15.80
N PRO A 4 0.21 5.71 -15.36
CA PRO A 4 1.26 4.79 -15.75
C PRO A 4 0.90 3.34 -15.41
N ARG A 5 1.13 2.42 -16.34
CA ARG A 5 0.78 1.00 -16.18
C ARG A 5 1.97 0.19 -15.68
N LEU A 6 1.74 -0.67 -14.70
CA LEU A 6 2.77 -1.56 -14.20
C LEU A 6 3.27 -2.50 -15.30
N GLU A 7 2.37 -2.99 -16.14
CA GLU A 7 2.66 -3.85 -17.30
C GLU A 7 3.62 -3.19 -18.29
N ALA A 8 3.56 -1.85 -18.42
CA ALA A 8 4.46 -1.11 -19.29
C ALA A 8 5.81 -0.80 -18.63
N LYS A 9 5.85 -0.67 -17.29
CA LYS A 9 7.06 -0.27 -16.53
C LYS A 9 7.88 -1.45 -16.05
N LEU A 10 7.22 -2.51 -15.60
CA LEU A 10 7.80 -3.74 -15.05
C LEU A 10 7.04 -4.96 -15.60
N PRO A 11 7.11 -5.23 -16.93
CA PRO A 11 6.33 -6.28 -17.57
C PRO A 11 6.57 -7.67 -16.97
N GLY A 12 7.83 -7.99 -16.62
CA GLY A 12 8.17 -9.26 -15.99
C GLY A 12 7.51 -9.46 -14.62
N LEU A 13 7.48 -8.42 -13.79
CA LEU A 13 6.79 -8.45 -12.50
C LEU A 13 5.29 -8.58 -12.70
N ALA A 14 4.69 -7.77 -13.58
CA ALA A 14 3.25 -7.84 -13.84
C ALA A 14 2.81 -9.23 -14.32
N ALA A 15 3.57 -9.84 -15.24
CA ALA A 15 3.31 -11.19 -15.73
C ALA A 15 3.44 -12.26 -14.62
N PHE A 16 4.47 -12.13 -13.78
CA PHE A 16 4.67 -13.05 -12.66
C PHE A 16 3.54 -13.00 -11.64
N ILE A 17 3.08 -11.79 -11.27
CA ILE A 17 1.92 -11.64 -10.36
C ILE A 17 0.65 -12.24 -10.98
N ALA A 18 0.40 -11.99 -12.28
CA ALA A 18 -0.75 -12.56 -12.97
C ALA A 18 -0.69 -14.10 -13.00
N GLN A 19 0.50 -14.67 -13.22
CA GLN A 19 0.73 -16.11 -13.15
C GLN A 19 0.43 -16.68 -11.76
N LEU A 20 0.96 -16.08 -10.69
CA LEU A 20 0.70 -16.54 -9.32
C LEU A 20 -0.81 -16.50 -8.97
N ALA A 21 -1.50 -15.44 -9.39
CA ALA A 21 -2.95 -15.32 -9.19
C ALA A 21 -3.71 -16.41 -9.96
N GLN A 22 -3.36 -16.65 -11.22
CA GLN A 22 -3.97 -17.70 -12.03
C GLN A 22 -3.76 -19.09 -11.41
N GLN A 23 -2.53 -19.40 -10.97
CA GLN A 23 -2.20 -20.66 -10.31
C GLN A 23 -2.94 -20.84 -8.98
N ARG A 24 -3.20 -19.74 -8.26
CA ARG A 24 -3.98 -19.78 -7.03
C ARG A 24 -5.46 -20.05 -7.32
N GLN A 25 -5.99 -19.50 -8.40
CA GLN A 25 -7.37 -19.66 -8.84
C GLN A 25 -7.65 -21.06 -9.41
N ASP A 26 -6.71 -21.64 -10.15
CA ASP A 26 -6.84 -22.99 -10.72
C ASP A 26 -6.45 -24.12 -9.74
N GLY A 27 -5.88 -23.78 -8.59
CA GLY A 27 -5.52 -24.74 -7.54
C GLY A 27 -4.18 -25.44 -7.76
N THR A 28 -3.34 -24.94 -8.68
CA THR A 28 -1.96 -25.45 -8.87
C THR A 28 -0.97 -24.85 -7.87
N LEU A 29 -1.31 -23.73 -7.23
CA LEU A 29 -0.57 -23.14 -6.12
C LEU A 29 -1.42 -23.17 -4.83
N THR A 30 -1.10 -24.08 -3.92
CA THR A 30 -1.96 -24.43 -2.78
C THR A 30 -1.39 -24.12 -1.40
N ASP A 31 -0.09 -23.81 -1.30
CA ASP A 31 0.56 -23.61 -0.02
C ASP A 31 1.69 -22.57 -0.06
N TRP A 32 2.12 -22.18 1.14
CA TRP A 32 3.18 -21.21 1.36
C TRP A 32 4.56 -21.69 0.89
N GLN A 33 4.83 -22.98 0.89
CA GLN A 33 6.14 -23.50 0.49
C GLN A 33 6.32 -23.33 -1.01
N GLY A 34 5.34 -23.76 -1.81
CA GLY A 34 5.33 -23.56 -3.26
C GLY A 34 5.34 -22.08 -3.63
N PHE A 35 4.59 -21.24 -2.91
CA PHE A 35 4.59 -19.79 -3.14
C PHE A 35 5.97 -19.18 -2.93
N LYS A 36 6.60 -19.46 -1.78
CA LYS A 36 7.93 -18.94 -1.45
C LYS A 36 8.99 -19.38 -2.44
N GLN A 37 8.96 -20.64 -2.88
CA GLN A 37 9.90 -21.15 -3.88
C GLN A 37 9.79 -20.39 -5.21
N GLN A 38 8.57 -20.12 -5.69
CA GLN A 38 8.38 -19.36 -6.92
C GLN A 38 8.82 -17.89 -6.78
N VAL A 39 8.50 -17.25 -5.64
CA VAL A 39 8.96 -15.89 -5.31
C VAL A 39 10.49 -15.80 -5.34
N GLN A 40 11.17 -16.71 -4.64
CA GLN A 40 12.63 -16.73 -4.56
C GLN A 40 13.28 -17.02 -5.93
N ALA A 41 12.66 -17.86 -6.75
CA ALA A 41 13.14 -18.15 -8.10
C ALA A 41 12.99 -16.94 -9.04
N PHE A 42 11.91 -16.15 -8.88
CA PHE A 42 11.65 -14.99 -9.73
C PHE A 42 12.56 -13.80 -9.42
N TYR A 43 12.77 -13.47 -8.14
CA TYR A 43 13.53 -12.29 -7.71
C TYR A 43 15.06 -12.49 -7.76
N THR A 44 15.56 -12.73 -8.96
CA THR A 44 17.01 -12.74 -9.26
C THR A 44 17.63 -11.35 -9.05
N PRO A 45 18.97 -11.23 -8.88
CA PRO A 45 19.64 -9.93 -8.78
C PRO A 45 19.32 -8.97 -9.93
N ALA A 46 19.20 -9.49 -11.16
CA ALA A 46 18.85 -8.69 -12.34
C ALA A 46 17.39 -8.20 -12.30
N MET A 47 16.45 -9.06 -11.87
CA MET A 47 15.05 -8.66 -11.70
C MET A 47 14.92 -7.61 -10.59
N MET A 48 15.60 -7.81 -9.46
CA MET A 48 15.62 -6.83 -8.36
C MET A 48 16.20 -5.49 -8.81
N GLN A 49 17.28 -5.48 -9.59
CA GLN A 49 17.85 -4.25 -10.14
C GLN A 49 16.86 -3.54 -11.09
N THR A 50 16.12 -4.31 -11.89
CA THR A 50 15.09 -3.75 -12.79
C THR A 50 13.97 -3.08 -11.99
N ILE A 51 13.51 -3.72 -10.92
CA ILE A 51 12.47 -3.16 -10.05
C ILE A 51 12.98 -1.90 -9.31
N GLU A 52 14.19 -1.95 -8.76
CA GLU A 52 14.80 -0.85 -8.00
C GLU A 52 14.90 0.46 -8.81
N GLN A 53 15.05 0.38 -10.13
CA GLN A 53 15.10 1.55 -11.02
C GLN A 53 13.78 2.33 -11.09
N ILE A 54 12.66 1.68 -10.79
CA ILE A 54 11.31 2.28 -10.85
C ILE A 54 10.70 2.42 -9.46
N VAL A 55 10.92 1.44 -8.60
CA VAL A 55 10.37 1.31 -7.24
C VAL A 55 11.55 1.14 -6.27
N PRO A 56 12.28 2.22 -5.95
CA PRO A 56 13.46 2.13 -5.09
C PRO A 56 13.07 1.62 -3.69
N GLY A 57 13.97 0.87 -3.05
CA GLY A 57 13.78 0.27 -1.73
C GLY A 57 13.48 -1.23 -1.75
N TRP A 58 13.11 -1.81 -2.89
CA TRP A 58 12.86 -3.25 -3.02
C TRP A 58 14.08 -4.10 -2.69
N GLY A 59 15.28 -3.65 -3.08
CA GLY A 59 16.52 -4.31 -2.73
C GLY A 59 16.80 -4.32 -1.22
N ALA A 60 16.37 -3.30 -0.49
CA ALA A 60 16.46 -3.27 0.98
C ALA A 60 15.40 -4.19 1.60
N MET A 61 14.16 -4.12 1.11
CA MET A 61 13.04 -4.97 1.53
C MET A 61 13.37 -6.47 1.45
N ALA A 62 14.08 -6.90 0.42
CA ALA A 62 14.51 -8.29 0.25
C ALA A 62 15.57 -8.76 1.27
N ARG A 63 16.25 -7.87 1.99
CA ARG A 63 17.35 -8.24 2.90
C ARG A 63 16.90 -8.58 4.31
N TYR A 64 15.72 -8.16 4.71
CA TYR A 64 15.23 -8.32 6.08
C TYR A 64 14.49 -9.65 6.27
N ALA A 65 14.66 -10.23 7.47
CA ALA A 65 13.88 -11.36 7.97
C ALA A 65 13.65 -12.50 6.95
N ASP A 66 14.71 -12.96 6.27
CA ASP A 66 14.61 -14.03 5.26
C ASP A 66 13.61 -13.70 4.12
N GLN A 67 13.69 -12.47 3.61
CA GLN A 67 12.82 -11.94 2.54
C GLN A 67 11.33 -11.88 2.92
N GLN A 68 10.98 -11.94 4.21
CA GLN A 68 9.57 -11.96 4.65
C GLN A 68 8.74 -10.82 4.05
N THR A 69 9.26 -9.60 4.04
CA THR A 69 8.54 -8.44 3.47
C THR A 69 8.36 -8.57 1.96
N LEU A 70 9.38 -9.04 1.23
CA LEU A 70 9.29 -9.27 -0.22
C LEU A 70 8.24 -10.35 -0.56
N ILE A 71 8.25 -11.45 0.20
CA ILE A 71 7.26 -12.53 0.07
C ILE A 71 5.86 -11.99 0.37
N HIS A 72 5.71 -11.19 1.42
CA HIS A 72 4.46 -10.55 1.80
C HIS A 72 3.94 -9.61 0.70
N VAL A 73 4.73 -8.63 0.25
CA VAL A 73 4.30 -7.72 -0.82
C VAL A 73 3.90 -8.48 -2.09
N THR A 74 4.60 -9.56 -2.41
CA THR A 74 4.24 -10.42 -3.55
C THR A 74 2.93 -11.17 -3.32
N SER A 75 2.65 -11.64 -2.10
CA SER A 75 1.37 -12.28 -1.78
C SER A 75 0.22 -11.28 -1.75
N VAL A 76 0.45 -10.03 -1.32
CA VAL A 76 -0.52 -8.93 -1.40
C VAL A 76 -0.85 -8.58 -2.86
N LEU A 77 0.15 -8.49 -3.74
CA LEU A 77 -0.07 -8.29 -5.18
C LEU A 77 -0.86 -9.44 -5.81
N THR A 78 -0.59 -10.67 -5.39
CA THR A 78 -1.33 -11.86 -5.82
C THR A 78 -2.78 -11.80 -5.33
N ALA A 79 -2.99 -11.48 -4.04
CA ALA A 79 -4.30 -11.33 -3.43
C ALA A 79 -5.12 -10.20 -4.07
N LEU A 80 -4.46 -9.10 -4.48
CA LEU A 80 -5.11 -8.01 -5.20
C LEU A 80 -5.74 -8.48 -6.51
N ARG A 81 -5.03 -9.27 -7.33
CA ARG A 81 -5.58 -9.82 -8.59
C ARG A 81 -6.78 -10.75 -8.37
N LEU A 82 -6.86 -11.38 -7.20
CA LEU A 82 -7.95 -12.27 -6.80
C LEU A 82 -9.13 -11.52 -6.16
N LEU A 83 -8.95 -10.23 -5.83
CA LEU A 83 -9.95 -9.44 -5.12
C LEU A 83 -11.08 -9.03 -6.09
N PRO A 84 -12.36 -9.25 -5.74
CA PRO A 84 -13.48 -8.83 -6.58
C PRO A 84 -13.44 -7.33 -6.90
N GLU A 85 -13.10 -6.48 -5.94
CA GLU A 85 -12.98 -5.03 -6.13
C GLU A 85 -11.96 -4.65 -7.21
N TYR A 86 -10.87 -5.40 -7.33
CA TYR A 86 -9.88 -5.20 -8.38
C TYR A 86 -10.39 -5.67 -9.75
N GLN A 87 -11.05 -6.83 -9.79
CA GLN A 87 -11.55 -7.42 -11.04
C GLN A 87 -12.66 -6.58 -11.69
N HIS A 88 -13.48 -5.90 -10.89
CA HIS A 88 -14.53 -4.99 -11.38
C HIS A 88 -14.06 -3.54 -11.55
N ALA A 89 -12.87 -3.19 -11.04
CA ALA A 89 -12.33 -1.84 -11.19
C ALA A 89 -12.00 -1.54 -12.65
N THR A 90 -12.13 -0.26 -13.01
CA THR A 90 -11.64 0.25 -14.30
C THR A 90 -10.13 0.02 -14.43
N PRO A 91 -9.59 0.01 -15.65
CA PRO A 91 -8.16 -0.12 -15.85
C PRO A 91 -7.36 0.90 -15.03
N ASP A 92 -7.76 2.18 -15.01
CA ASP A 92 -7.01 3.21 -14.27
C ASP A 92 -7.00 2.94 -12.76
N GLN A 93 -8.12 2.49 -12.19
CA GLN A 93 -8.20 2.11 -10.77
C GLN A 93 -7.31 0.90 -10.46
N GLN A 94 -7.32 -0.13 -11.31
CA GLN A 94 -6.42 -1.27 -11.18
C GLN A 94 -4.95 -0.85 -11.16
N ALA A 95 -4.57 0.12 -11.99
CA ALA A 95 -3.22 0.66 -12.01
C ALA A 95 -2.86 1.35 -10.69
N LEU A 96 -3.76 2.17 -10.14
CA LEU A 96 -3.54 2.84 -8.85
C LEU A 96 -3.40 1.83 -7.71
N MET A 97 -4.24 0.79 -7.66
CA MET A 97 -4.16 -0.27 -6.66
C MET A 97 -2.83 -1.03 -6.73
N LEU A 98 -2.33 -1.32 -7.94
CA LEU A 98 -1.03 -1.98 -8.11
C LEU A 98 0.12 -1.11 -7.58
N TRP A 99 0.14 0.18 -7.93
CA TRP A 99 1.17 1.10 -7.44
C TRP A 99 1.12 1.27 -5.92
N MET A 100 -0.06 1.38 -5.34
CA MET A 100 -0.25 1.42 -3.89
C MET A 100 0.36 0.18 -3.21
N VAL A 101 0.03 -1.02 -3.69
CA VAL A 101 0.59 -2.25 -3.11
C VAL A 101 2.11 -2.33 -3.28
N LEU A 102 2.67 -1.91 -4.43
CA LEU A 102 4.12 -1.93 -4.64
C LEU A 102 4.91 -1.09 -3.64
N PHE A 103 4.30 -0.03 -3.12
CA PHE A 103 4.95 0.92 -2.22
C PHE A 103 4.59 0.74 -0.75
N HIS A 104 3.46 0.10 -0.38
CA HIS A 104 2.95 0.15 1.01
C HIS A 104 3.99 -0.26 2.08
N ASP A 105 4.76 -1.32 1.80
CA ASP A 105 5.75 -1.91 2.71
C ASP A 105 7.21 -1.69 2.26
N VAL A 106 7.46 -0.86 1.25
CA VAL A 106 8.77 -0.74 0.60
C VAL A 106 9.89 -0.30 1.55
N ALA A 107 9.55 0.44 2.62
CA ALA A 107 10.48 0.94 3.61
C ALA A 107 10.36 0.22 4.97
N LYS A 108 9.66 -0.91 5.02
CA LYS A 108 9.45 -1.70 6.24
C LYS A 108 10.72 -2.44 6.64
N VAL A 109 11.10 -2.29 7.90
CA VAL A 109 12.25 -2.97 8.49
C VAL A 109 11.75 -4.09 9.38
N ALA A 110 11.61 -5.29 8.82
CA ALA A 110 11.19 -6.46 9.58
C ALA A 110 12.25 -6.83 10.64
N GLN A 111 11.82 -6.88 11.89
CA GLN A 111 12.62 -7.30 13.04
C GLN A 111 11.91 -8.42 13.78
N ARG A 112 12.66 -9.41 14.27
CA ARG A 112 12.08 -10.55 14.99
C ARG A 112 11.37 -10.06 16.25
N ASN A 113 10.09 -10.42 16.40
CA ASN A 113 9.23 -10.06 17.54
C ASN A 113 9.01 -8.55 17.74
N LYS A 114 9.20 -7.72 16.70
CA LYS A 114 8.93 -6.28 16.75
C LYS A 114 8.04 -5.86 15.60
N HIS A 115 7.18 -4.88 15.88
CA HIS A 115 6.34 -4.27 14.87
C HIS A 115 6.99 -2.95 14.42
N ASP A 116 7.04 -2.73 13.11
CA ASP A 116 7.48 -1.46 12.56
C ASP A 116 6.24 -0.56 12.42
N TYR A 117 5.82 0.17 13.46
CA TYR A 117 4.61 1.00 13.37
C TYR A 117 4.77 2.28 12.54
N VAL A 118 5.95 2.52 11.98
CA VAL A 118 6.27 3.78 11.28
C VAL A 118 6.53 3.59 9.78
N HIS A 119 6.49 2.35 9.28
CA HIS A 119 6.81 2.09 7.87
C HIS A 119 5.84 2.77 6.91
N GLY A 120 4.56 2.99 7.26
CA GLY A 120 3.63 3.73 6.39
C GLY A 120 4.16 5.11 5.97
N PHE A 121 4.72 5.86 6.93
CA PHE A 121 5.33 7.17 6.67
C PHE A 121 6.61 7.06 5.83
N ARG A 122 7.49 6.12 6.18
CA ARG A 122 8.75 5.92 5.41
C ARG A 122 8.46 5.45 3.99
N SER A 123 7.50 4.55 3.82
CA SER A 123 7.04 4.03 2.54
C SER A 123 6.40 5.14 1.70
N ALA A 124 5.62 6.03 2.31
CA ALA A 124 5.05 7.20 1.61
C ALA A 124 6.15 8.15 1.09
N ALA A 125 7.20 8.39 1.88
CA ALA A 125 8.35 9.19 1.43
C ALA A 125 9.05 8.55 0.21
N VAL A 126 9.16 7.22 0.19
CA VAL A 126 9.70 6.47 -0.95
C VAL A 126 8.73 6.52 -2.14
N ALA A 127 7.43 6.37 -1.91
CA ALA A 127 6.39 6.43 -2.94
C ALA A 127 6.37 7.79 -3.64
N GLY A 128 6.52 8.89 -2.91
CA GLY A 128 6.62 10.23 -3.51
C GLY A 128 7.72 10.31 -4.57
N ARG A 129 8.93 9.80 -4.26
CA ARG A 129 10.03 9.73 -5.24
C ARG A 129 9.75 8.74 -6.37
N GLY A 130 9.28 7.55 -6.02
CA GLY A 130 9.09 6.45 -6.97
C GLY A 130 7.98 6.69 -7.99
N LEU A 131 6.88 7.33 -7.60
CA LEU A 131 5.77 7.59 -8.53
C LEU A 131 6.15 8.59 -9.63
N ALA A 132 6.99 9.60 -9.32
CA ALA A 132 7.53 10.47 -10.36
C ALA A 132 8.43 9.70 -11.35
N LEU A 133 9.26 8.78 -10.88
CA LEU A 133 10.08 7.90 -11.73
C LEU A 133 9.22 6.95 -12.58
N ALA A 134 8.10 6.47 -12.02
CA ALA A 134 7.10 5.70 -12.75
C ALA A 134 6.38 6.54 -13.83
N GLY A 135 6.54 7.87 -13.85
CA GLY A 135 5.98 8.77 -14.84
C GLY A 135 4.63 9.34 -14.45
N PHE A 136 4.28 9.34 -13.16
CA PHE A 136 3.14 10.13 -12.70
C PHE A 136 3.44 11.63 -12.87
N PRO A 137 2.45 12.44 -13.28
CA PRO A 137 2.64 13.87 -13.40
C PRO A 137 2.97 14.54 -12.07
N VAL A 138 3.88 15.51 -12.12
CA VAL A 138 4.32 16.32 -10.99
C VAL A 138 4.16 17.79 -11.32
N THR A 139 4.12 18.65 -10.30
CA THR A 139 4.07 20.11 -10.48
C THR A 139 5.46 20.69 -10.72
N ALA A 140 5.52 21.98 -11.07
CA ALA A 140 6.78 22.71 -11.20
C ALA A 140 7.57 22.81 -9.88
N ALA A 141 6.92 22.66 -8.72
CA ALA A 141 7.57 22.71 -7.42
C ALA A 141 8.34 21.42 -7.08
N TYR A 142 8.06 20.32 -7.78
CA TYR A 142 8.56 19.00 -7.42
C TYR A 142 10.09 18.90 -7.33
N PRO A 143 10.88 19.35 -8.32
CA PRO A 143 12.34 19.19 -8.29
C PRO A 143 13.00 19.85 -7.08
N ASP A 144 12.42 20.96 -6.60
CA ASP A 144 13.00 21.77 -5.52
C ASP A 144 12.52 21.34 -4.13
N GLN A 145 11.36 20.66 -4.03
CA GLN A 145 10.70 20.40 -2.75
C GLN A 145 10.63 18.92 -2.35
N ILE A 146 10.79 17.99 -3.29
CA ILE A 146 10.61 16.56 -3.01
C ILE A 146 11.52 16.04 -1.89
N ASP A 147 12.77 16.49 -1.84
CA ASP A 147 13.72 15.98 -0.84
C ASP A 147 13.40 16.49 0.57
N ALA A 148 12.98 17.74 0.71
CA ALA A 148 12.54 18.31 1.98
C ALA A 148 11.26 17.62 2.47
N TRP A 149 10.28 17.43 1.58
CA TRP A 149 9.03 16.75 1.90
C TRP A 149 9.25 15.27 2.27
N ALA A 150 10.10 14.57 1.52
CA ALA A 150 10.41 13.17 1.80
C ALA A 150 11.17 13.03 3.13
N ALA A 151 12.07 13.96 3.45
CA ALA A 151 12.76 13.99 4.74
C ALA A 151 11.79 14.27 5.90
N LEU A 152 10.88 15.24 5.75
CA LEU A 152 9.82 15.50 6.74
C LEU A 152 9.00 14.23 7.00
N THR A 153 8.50 13.61 5.93
CA THR A 153 7.61 12.45 6.00
C THR A 153 8.33 11.25 6.62
N HIS A 154 9.56 10.95 6.18
CA HIS A 154 10.35 9.83 6.70
C HIS A 154 10.68 9.97 8.20
N ASN A 155 10.91 11.21 8.67
CA ASN A 155 11.36 11.49 10.03
C ASN A 155 10.22 11.90 10.99
N ALA A 156 8.96 11.91 10.54
CA ALA A 156 7.80 12.20 11.38
C ALA A 156 7.47 11.01 12.30
N ILE A 157 8.37 10.79 13.26
CA ILE A 157 8.40 9.65 14.18
C ILE A 157 8.54 10.17 15.60
N ILE A 158 7.77 9.59 16.53
CA ILE A 158 7.88 9.85 17.96
C ILE A 158 8.63 8.68 18.63
N TYR A 159 9.73 9.01 19.27
CA TYR A 159 10.43 8.14 20.22
C TYR A 159 9.99 8.55 21.64
N ARG A 160 9.46 7.61 22.43
CA ARG A 160 9.05 7.87 23.82
C ARG A 160 9.84 6.98 24.78
N ASP A 161 10.27 7.56 25.89
CA ASP A 161 10.88 6.80 26.98
C ASP A 161 9.88 5.75 27.50
N GLY A 162 10.31 4.49 27.55
CA GLY A 162 9.51 3.36 28.04
C GLY A 162 8.55 2.73 27.01
N ILE A 163 8.46 3.24 25.78
CA ILE A 163 7.81 2.52 24.67
C ILE A 163 8.91 1.89 23.82
N GLU A 164 8.83 0.57 23.63
CA GLU A 164 9.88 -0.17 22.92
C GLU A 164 9.92 0.14 21.42
N ASP A 165 8.75 0.37 20.82
CA ASP A 165 8.62 0.60 19.37
C ASP A 165 8.20 2.06 19.08
N PRO A 166 8.88 2.75 18.15
CA PRO A 166 8.51 4.11 17.75
C PRO A 166 7.14 4.12 17.06
N ILE A 167 6.45 5.25 17.12
CA ILE A 167 5.15 5.47 16.47
C ILE A 167 5.21 6.65 15.50
N GLN A 168 4.29 6.69 14.55
CA GLN A 168 4.13 7.81 13.63
C GLN A 168 3.69 9.10 14.35
N ASP A 169 4.18 10.26 13.90
CA ASP A 169 3.81 11.57 14.42
C ASP A 169 2.64 12.17 13.61
N ASN A 170 1.40 11.83 13.97
CA ASN A 170 0.20 12.32 13.28
C ASN A 170 0.08 13.85 13.28
N ARG A 171 0.75 14.56 14.21
CA ARG A 171 0.77 16.04 14.23
C ARG A 171 1.43 16.63 12.99
N LYS A 172 2.20 15.84 12.24
CA LYS A 172 2.86 16.24 10.98
C LYS A 172 2.00 15.98 9.74
N LEU A 173 0.88 15.25 9.87
CA LEU A 173 -0.01 14.95 8.74
C LEU A 173 -0.49 16.18 7.97
N PRO A 174 -0.88 17.32 8.60
CA PRO A 174 -1.29 18.50 7.84
C PRO A 174 -0.22 18.99 6.85
N GLU A 175 1.04 19.05 7.30
CA GLU A 175 2.17 19.51 6.48
C GLU A 175 2.54 18.48 5.41
N ILE A 176 2.55 17.19 5.76
CA ILE A 176 2.82 16.09 4.84
C ILE A 176 1.77 16.07 3.71
N ILE A 177 0.48 16.13 4.05
CA ILE A 177 -0.61 16.06 3.08
C ILE A 177 -0.64 17.31 2.19
N ALA A 178 -0.46 18.50 2.77
CA ALA A 178 -0.35 19.72 1.97
C ALA A 178 0.84 19.66 0.99
N GLY A 179 1.96 19.08 1.43
CA GLY A 179 3.12 18.85 0.56
C GLY A 179 2.83 17.91 -0.60
N ILE A 180 2.02 16.86 -0.42
CA ILE A 180 1.59 15.98 -1.53
C ILE A 180 0.85 16.80 -2.60
N ASP A 181 -0.08 17.66 -2.19
CA ASP A 181 -0.87 18.46 -3.11
C ASP A 181 0.01 19.52 -3.82
N VAL A 182 1.02 20.07 -3.15
CA VAL A 182 2.02 20.96 -3.77
C VAL A 182 2.87 20.22 -4.80
N LEU A 183 3.30 18.99 -4.50
CA LEU A 183 4.23 18.22 -5.34
C LEU A 183 3.56 17.59 -6.57
N PHE A 184 2.33 17.11 -6.45
CA PHE A 184 1.62 16.37 -7.50
C PHE A 184 0.40 17.10 -8.06
N GLY A 185 -0.09 18.11 -7.36
CA GLY A 185 -1.35 18.79 -7.64
C GLY A 185 -2.48 18.27 -6.75
N PRO A 186 -3.48 19.11 -6.44
CA PRO A 186 -4.65 18.69 -5.68
C PRO A 186 -5.41 17.60 -6.43
N HIS A 187 -5.86 16.57 -5.71
CA HIS A 187 -6.58 15.41 -6.26
C HIS A 187 -5.82 14.65 -7.36
N ALA A 188 -4.49 14.77 -7.40
CA ALA A 188 -3.68 14.00 -8.35
C ALA A 188 -3.73 12.49 -8.00
N PRO A 189 -3.79 11.59 -9.00
CA PRO A 189 -3.80 10.15 -8.76
C PRO A 189 -2.58 9.64 -7.97
N ALA A 190 -1.41 10.25 -8.18
CA ALA A 190 -0.22 9.96 -7.36
C ALA A 190 -0.44 10.32 -5.89
N GLY A 191 -1.10 11.46 -5.63
CA GLY A 191 -1.45 11.88 -4.28
C GLY A 191 -2.36 10.88 -3.58
N ALA A 192 -3.34 10.31 -4.28
CA ALA A 192 -4.20 9.27 -3.71
C ALA A 192 -3.41 8.00 -3.34
N VAL A 193 -2.50 7.55 -4.20
CA VAL A 193 -1.61 6.41 -3.91
C VAL A 193 -0.72 6.68 -2.70
N ILE A 194 -0.08 7.86 -2.63
CA ILE A 194 0.81 8.23 -1.51
C ILE A 194 0.02 8.32 -0.21
N LYS A 195 -1.18 8.93 -0.21
CA LYS A 195 -2.04 9.02 0.98
C LYS A 195 -2.52 7.64 1.43
N ALA A 196 -2.87 6.74 0.51
CA ALA A 196 -3.22 5.35 0.87
C ALA A 196 -2.03 4.61 1.51
N VAL A 197 -0.83 4.73 0.94
CA VAL A 197 0.41 4.18 1.53
C VAL A 197 0.71 4.82 2.90
N LEU A 198 0.53 6.12 3.04
CA LEU A 198 0.79 6.85 4.28
C LEU A 198 -0.13 6.39 5.42
N LEU A 199 -1.40 6.12 5.12
CA LEU A 199 -2.46 5.94 6.11
C LEU A 199 -2.86 4.48 6.36
N HIS A 200 -2.27 3.49 5.68
CA HIS A 200 -2.67 2.08 5.81
C HIS A 200 -2.43 1.47 7.19
N LEU A 201 -1.61 2.08 8.04
CA LEU A 201 -1.44 1.66 9.44
C LEU A 201 -2.27 2.50 10.42
N SER A 202 -3.08 3.43 9.94
CA SER A 202 -3.74 4.44 10.78
C SER A 202 -5.23 4.18 10.98
N ILE A 203 -5.79 3.14 10.35
CA ILE A 203 -7.21 2.79 10.41
C ILE A 203 -7.42 1.47 11.13
N VAL A 204 -8.16 1.51 12.23
CA VAL A 204 -8.45 0.34 13.06
C VAL A 204 -9.52 -0.50 12.38
N THR A 205 -9.11 -1.63 11.79
CA THR A 205 -10.03 -2.63 11.20
C THR A 205 -10.08 -3.92 12.02
N GLU A 206 -8.98 -4.28 12.69
CA GLU A 206 -8.90 -5.47 13.55
C GLU A 206 -8.86 -5.06 15.04
N PRO A 207 -9.88 -5.41 15.84
CA PRO A 207 -9.90 -5.09 17.27
C PRO A 207 -8.75 -5.69 18.08
N ASP A 208 -8.24 -6.85 17.62
CA ASP A 208 -7.22 -7.64 18.29
C ASP A 208 -5.78 -7.21 17.91
N TYR A 209 -5.62 -6.34 16.91
CA TYR A 209 -4.32 -5.87 16.43
C TYR A 209 -4.13 -4.40 16.83
N PRO A 210 -3.19 -4.09 17.75
CA PRO A 210 -3.03 -2.74 18.25
C PRO A 210 -2.46 -1.83 17.18
N ILE A 211 -3.21 -0.77 16.84
CA ILE A 211 -2.69 0.38 16.12
C ILE A 211 -2.23 1.40 17.15
N MET A 212 -0.94 1.72 17.12
CA MET A 212 -0.32 2.55 18.17
C MET A 212 -0.59 4.04 18.03
N ALA A 213 -0.96 4.50 16.83
CA ALA A 213 -1.27 5.90 16.53
C ALA A 213 -2.40 6.00 15.48
N PRO A 214 -3.62 5.54 15.83
CA PRO A 214 -4.75 5.57 14.90
C PRO A 214 -5.17 7.03 14.63
N LEU A 215 -5.78 7.27 13.46
CA LEU A 215 -6.46 8.54 13.22
C LEU A 215 -7.70 8.65 14.11
N THR A 216 -7.98 9.88 14.53
CA THR A 216 -9.27 10.27 15.09
C THR A 216 -10.35 10.38 14.00
N ASP A 217 -11.62 10.36 14.39
CA ASP A 217 -12.74 10.54 13.45
C ASP A 217 -12.64 11.89 12.68
N ASP A 218 -12.18 12.96 13.36
CA ASP A 218 -11.95 14.28 12.74
C ASP A 218 -10.80 14.23 11.72
N GLU A 219 -9.70 13.55 12.02
CA GLU A 219 -8.59 13.37 11.09
C GLU A 219 -8.99 12.53 9.88
N ILE A 220 -9.84 11.51 10.07
CA ILE A 220 -10.38 10.72 8.96
C ILE A 220 -11.22 11.62 8.04
N GLN A 221 -12.12 12.45 8.61
CA GLN A 221 -12.89 13.42 7.84
C GLN A 221 -12.01 14.44 7.10
N GLN A 222 -10.91 14.86 7.72
CA GLN A 222 -10.02 15.85 7.14
C GLN A 222 -9.15 15.29 6.00
N TYR A 223 -8.69 14.04 6.11
CA TYR A 223 -7.64 13.50 5.23
C TYR A 223 -8.15 12.52 4.17
N MET A 224 -9.41 12.10 4.23
CA MET A 224 -9.98 11.14 3.28
C MET A 224 -10.94 11.80 2.30
N ASP A 225 -10.55 11.78 1.02
CA ASP A 225 -11.49 11.95 -0.09
C ASP A 225 -11.91 10.58 -0.64
N ALA A 226 -12.79 10.57 -1.64
CA ALA A 226 -13.34 9.35 -2.22
C ALA A 226 -12.27 8.41 -2.83
N ASP A 227 -11.20 8.98 -3.40
CA ASP A 227 -10.15 8.20 -4.05
C ASP A 227 -9.22 7.55 -3.01
N VAL A 228 -8.80 8.32 -2.01
CA VAL A 228 -8.00 7.81 -0.88
C VAL A 228 -8.79 6.74 -0.12
N TRP A 229 -10.07 7.01 0.16
CA TRP A 229 -10.97 6.08 0.82
C TRP A 229 -11.05 4.73 0.09
N SER A 230 -11.28 4.79 -1.22
CA SER A 230 -11.40 3.63 -2.10
C SER A 230 -10.13 2.80 -2.13
N LEU A 231 -8.98 3.44 -2.30
CA LEU A 231 -7.68 2.77 -2.33
C LEU A 231 -7.33 2.15 -0.98
N LEU A 232 -7.54 2.89 0.11
CA LEU A 232 -7.22 2.43 1.46
C LEU A 232 -8.06 1.22 1.88
N ARG A 233 -9.35 1.20 1.49
CA ARG A 233 -10.22 0.03 1.68
C ARG A 233 -9.62 -1.21 1.01
N VAL A 234 -9.22 -1.07 -0.25
CA VAL A 234 -8.59 -2.16 -1.01
C VAL A 234 -7.27 -2.56 -0.36
N MET A 235 -6.42 -1.60 0.02
CA MET A 235 -5.14 -1.86 0.68
C MET A 235 -5.30 -2.75 1.90
N LEU A 236 -6.21 -2.41 2.81
CA LEU A 236 -6.44 -3.16 4.04
C LEU A 236 -7.01 -4.55 3.80
N LEU A 237 -7.88 -4.70 2.79
CA LEU A 237 -8.36 -6.00 2.36
C LEU A 237 -7.23 -6.89 1.83
N VAL A 238 -6.38 -6.35 0.96
CA VAL A 238 -5.32 -7.15 0.31
C VAL A 238 -4.13 -7.39 1.20
N ASP A 239 -3.78 -6.47 2.10
CA ASP A 239 -2.70 -6.65 3.06
C ASP A 239 -2.98 -7.87 3.94
N MET A 240 -4.20 -7.93 4.48
CA MET A 240 -4.61 -9.03 5.33
C MET A 240 -4.83 -10.34 4.56
N ASN A 241 -5.34 -10.26 3.33
CA ASN A 241 -5.42 -11.43 2.45
C ASN A 241 -4.03 -11.94 2.05
N GLY A 242 -3.05 -11.06 1.91
CA GLY A 242 -1.65 -11.40 1.60
C GLY A 242 -1.05 -12.29 2.68
N TRP A 243 -1.22 -11.95 3.96
CA TRP A 243 -0.80 -12.81 5.09
C TRP A 243 -1.55 -14.13 5.17
N ASN A 244 -2.76 -14.18 4.62
CA ASN A 244 -3.68 -15.31 4.71
C ASN A 244 -3.98 -15.95 3.35
N LEU A 245 -3.06 -15.87 2.37
CA LEU A 245 -3.32 -16.23 0.97
C LEU A 245 -3.93 -17.63 0.76
N PHE A 246 -3.61 -18.57 1.66
CA PHE A 246 -4.07 -19.96 1.65
C PHE A 246 -5.09 -20.29 2.75
N ASN A 247 -5.60 -19.29 3.50
CA ASN A 247 -6.54 -19.47 4.60
C ASN A 247 -7.84 -18.69 4.37
N VAL A 248 -8.73 -19.25 3.55
CA VAL A 248 -10.00 -18.63 3.14
C VAL A 248 -10.90 -18.23 4.33
N PRO A 249 -11.09 -19.07 5.37
CA PRO A 249 -11.90 -18.67 6.53
C PRO A 249 -11.37 -17.40 7.22
N VAL A 250 -10.05 -17.27 7.35
CA VAL A 250 -9.43 -16.09 7.96
C VAL A 250 -9.57 -14.86 7.05
N GLN A 251 -9.40 -15.00 5.73
CA GLN A 251 -9.67 -13.92 4.77
C GLN A 251 -11.11 -13.40 4.88
N GLN A 252 -12.10 -14.29 4.98
CA GLN A 252 -13.52 -13.92 5.09
C GLN A 252 -13.80 -13.16 6.40
N ARG A 253 -13.20 -13.59 7.52
CA ARG A 253 -13.29 -12.87 8.80
C ARG A 253 -12.75 -11.45 8.65
N TYR A 254 -11.53 -11.30 8.13
CA TYR A 254 -10.89 -9.98 8.00
C TYR A 254 -11.56 -9.06 6.99
N ARG A 255 -12.08 -9.63 5.90
CA ARG A 255 -12.93 -8.88 4.96
C ARG A 255 -14.15 -8.29 5.67
N SER A 256 -14.84 -9.09 6.48
CA SER A 256 -16.04 -8.63 7.20
C SER A 256 -15.72 -7.51 8.19
N LEU A 257 -14.60 -7.63 8.92
CA LEU A 257 -14.13 -6.59 9.84
C LEU A 257 -13.74 -5.30 9.11
N THR A 258 -12.99 -5.43 8.02
CA THR A 258 -12.56 -4.28 7.20
C THR A 258 -13.76 -3.56 6.60
N ILE A 259 -14.73 -4.29 6.04
CA ILE A 259 -15.95 -3.69 5.49
C ILE A 259 -16.72 -2.97 6.59
N GLN A 260 -16.96 -3.59 7.76
CA GLN A 260 -17.67 -2.93 8.86
C GLN A 260 -16.98 -1.65 9.35
N ALA A 261 -15.65 -1.65 9.44
CA ALA A 261 -14.89 -0.46 9.79
C ALA A 261 -15.06 0.63 8.73
N PHE A 262 -14.99 0.26 7.45
CA PHE A 262 -15.17 1.22 6.36
C PHE A 262 -16.61 1.74 6.31
N ASP A 263 -17.64 0.91 6.41
CA ASP A 263 -19.03 1.38 6.43
C ASP A 263 -19.28 2.37 7.59
N ARG A 264 -18.61 2.17 8.75
CA ARG A 264 -18.65 3.13 9.86
C ARG A 264 -18.06 4.48 9.45
N PHE A 265 -16.84 4.52 8.93
CA PHE A 265 -16.21 5.81 8.62
C PHE A 265 -16.74 6.45 7.34
N GLY A 266 -17.25 5.66 6.37
CA GLY A 266 -17.92 6.15 5.17
C GLY A 266 -19.09 7.07 5.53
N ARG A 267 -19.92 6.63 6.50
CA ARG A 267 -21.00 7.46 7.07
C ARG A 267 -20.51 8.78 7.68
N LEU A 268 -19.30 8.81 8.25
CA LEU A 268 -18.73 10.03 8.84
C LEU A 268 -18.29 11.04 7.78
N ILE A 269 -17.80 10.57 6.63
CA ILE A 269 -17.26 11.41 5.55
C ILE A 269 -18.26 11.66 4.42
N GLY A 270 -19.53 11.25 4.61
CA GLY A 270 -20.60 11.42 3.62
C GLY A 270 -20.42 10.55 2.37
N LEU A 271 -19.61 9.49 2.45
CA LEU A 271 -19.48 8.50 1.38
C LEU A 271 -20.37 7.30 1.71
N SER A 272 -21.27 6.94 0.80
CA SER A 272 -22.07 5.72 0.94
C SER A 272 -21.24 4.48 0.61
N ASP A 273 -21.69 3.32 1.11
CA ASP A 273 -21.11 1.99 0.84
C ASP A 273 -21.12 1.60 -0.65
N ASP A 274 -21.85 2.36 -1.47
CA ASP A 274 -21.70 2.43 -2.92
C ASP A 274 -20.63 3.45 -3.28
N PRO A 275 -19.37 3.04 -3.49
CA PRO A 275 -18.56 3.80 -4.40
C PRO A 275 -19.26 3.77 -5.75
N ALA A 276 -19.40 4.92 -6.39
CA ALA A 276 -19.93 5.05 -7.75
C ALA A 276 -19.19 4.17 -8.80
N TRP A 277 -18.15 3.44 -8.39
CA TRP A 277 -17.36 2.50 -9.19
C TRP A 277 -17.46 1.01 -8.76
N LEU A 278 -18.19 0.62 -7.70
CA LEU A 278 -18.53 -0.80 -7.43
C LEU A 278 -19.95 -1.20 -7.85
N VAL A 279 -20.78 -0.23 -8.24
CA VAL A 279 -22.13 -0.47 -8.78
C VAL A 279 -22.26 0.21 -10.13
N ASN A 280 -21.69 -0.42 -11.16
CA ASN A 280 -22.33 -0.53 -12.47
C ASN A 280 -21.52 -1.54 -13.32
N PRO A 281 -22.07 -2.72 -13.62
CA PRO A 281 -21.53 -3.59 -14.67
C PRO A 281 -21.64 -2.94 -16.06
#